data_AF-A0A7S1ADE0-F1
#
_entry.id   AF-A0A7S1ADE0-F1
#
_cell.length_a   1.000
_cell.length_b   1.000
_cell.length_c   1.000
_cell.angle_alpha   90.00
_cell.angle_beta   90.00
_cell.angle_gamma   90.00
#
_symmetry.space_group_name_H-M   'P 1'
#
loop_
_entity.id
_entity.type
_entity.pdbx_description
1 polymer ?
#
loop_
_entity_poly.entity_id
_entity_poly.type
_entity_poly.pdbx_seq_one_letter_code
_entity_poly.pdbx_strand_id
1 'polypeptide(L)'
;KFLAASGAIQRIMNFDPRQITPEVRTDVEKLLKDKSNSFDHATIYRVSVAAAPLAKWVTACVKYSAVLVKVAPMEKKLALAGGKLAEAQQRLTDCRDQLVVIDNNVQQLREEFESRTREAEVLRVDLERATSTLEKADRLTGKMSGEK
;
A
#
# COMPACT_ATOMS: atom_id res chain seq x y z
N LYS A 1 -14.47 24.86 43.49
CA LYS A 1 -13.11 25.45 43.40
C LYS A 1 -12.21 24.48 42.62
N PHE A 2 -11.89 24.78 41.36
CA PHE A 2 -11.07 23.90 40.50
C PHE A 2 -9.61 23.85 40.96
N LEU A 3 -9.01 25.02 41.20
CA LEU A 3 -7.60 25.16 41.59
C LEU A 3 -7.29 24.70 43.02
N ALA A 4 -8.30 24.50 43.87
CA ALA A 4 -8.12 24.03 45.24
C ALA A 4 -8.05 22.50 45.37
N ALA A 5 -8.30 21.77 44.27
CA ALA A 5 -8.25 20.32 44.27
C ALA A 5 -6.80 19.82 44.10
N SER A 6 -6.39 18.82 44.88
CA SER A 6 -5.05 18.23 44.85
C SER A 6 -4.63 17.72 43.45
N GLY A 7 -5.60 17.31 42.61
CA GLY A 7 -5.36 16.83 41.24
C GLY A 7 -5.37 17.91 40.15
N ALA A 8 -5.53 19.20 40.47
CA ALA A 8 -5.65 20.26 39.46
C ALA A 8 -4.42 20.35 38.54
N ILE A 9 -3.23 20.19 39.10
CA ILE A 9 -1.96 20.24 38.35
C ILE A 9 -1.89 19.08 37.35
N GLN A 10 -2.22 17.86 37.79
CA GLN A 10 -2.22 16.67 36.94
C GLN A 10 -3.21 16.79 35.78
N ARG A 11 -4.38 17.38 36.03
CA ARG A 11 -5.38 17.63 34.97
C ARG A 11 -4.89 18.63 33.93
N ILE A 12 -4.14 19.65 34.32
CA ILE A 12 -3.56 20.62 33.39
C ILE A 12 -2.44 19.98 32.57
N MET A 13 -1.59 19.18 33.20
CA MET A 13 -0.47 18.51 32.50
C MET A 13 -0.95 17.44 31.50
N ASN A 14 -2.00 16.69 31.85
CA ASN A 14 -2.54 15.63 31.00
C ASN A 14 -3.67 16.11 30.08
N PHE A 15 -3.88 17.42 29.97
CA PHE A 15 -4.92 17.98 29.12
C PHE A 15 -4.60 17.69 27.65
N ASP A 16 -5.52 17.04 26.95
CA ASP A 16 -5.40 16.78 25.51
C ASP A 16 -5.98 17.95 24.71
N PRO A 17 -5.15 18.70 23.96
CA PRO A 17 -5.63 19.79 23.11
C PRO A 17 -6.56 19.35 21.97
N ARG A 18 -6.64 18.05 21.66
CA ARG A 18 -7.59 17.49 20.68
C ARG A 18 -9.03 17.53 21.16
N GLN A 19 -9.26 17.62 22.47
CA GLN A 19 -10.60 17.71 23.05
C GLN A 19 -11.19 19.13 22.99
N ILE A 20 -10.41 20.13 22.56
CA ILE A 20 -10.89 21.51 22.42
C ILE A 20 -11.88 21.58 21.25
N THR A 21 -13.14 21.91 21.54
CA THR A 21 -14.14 22.13 20.49
C THR A 21 -13.91 23.47 19.77
N PRO A 22 -14.37 23.62 18.52
CA PRO A 22 -14.23 24.87 17.77
C PRO A 22 -14.87 26.07 18.47
N GLU A 23 -15.98 25.86 19.19
CA GLU A 23 -16.69 26.91 19.93
C GLU A 23 -15.82 27.42 21.08
N VAL A 24 -15.32 26.51 21.92
CA VAL A 24 -14.45 26.85 23.06
C VAL A 24 -13.17 27.53 22.57
N ARG A 25 -12.59 27.07 21.46
CA ARG A 25 -11.42 27.72 20.85
C ARG A 25 -11.73 29.15 20.45
N THR A 26 -12.85 29.40 19.78
CA THR A 26 -13.23 30.73 19.29
C THR A 26 -13.47 31.69 20.45
N ASP A 27 -14.13 31.24 21.51
CA ASP A 27 -14.37 32.04 22.71
C ASP A 27 -13.06 32.40 23.42
N VAL A 28 -12.14 31.44 23.55
CA VAL A 28 -10.82 31.67 24.15
C VAL A 28 -9.94 32.57 23.26
N GLU A 29 -9.99 32.42 21.94
CA GLU A 29 -9.29 33.30 20.99
C GLU A 29 -9.78 34.74 21.08
N LYS A 30 -11.11 34.93 21.19
CA LYS A 30 -11.70 36.25 21.42
C LYS A 30 -11.21 36.84 22.73
N LEU A 31 -11.21 36.08 23.82
CA LEU A 31 -10.71 36.53 25.12
C LEU A 31 -9.22 36.88 25.07
N LEU A 32 -8.40 36.08 24.37
CA LEU A 32 -6.97 36.34 24.17
C LEU A 32 -6.74 37.63 23.36
N LYS A 33 -7.62 37.94 22.41
CA LYS A 33 -7.55 39.17 21.61
C LYS A 33 -7.97 40.39 22.42
N ASP A 34 -9.12 40.31 23.09
CA ASP A 34 -9.70 41.39 23.89
C ASP A 34 -8.79 41.77 25.06
N LYS A 35 -8.07 40.79 25.64
CA LYS A 35 -7.12 41.00 26.75
C LYS A 35 -5.67 40.78 26.36
N SER A 36 -5.31 41.00 25.09
CA SER A 36 -3.96 40.72 24.55
C SER A 36 -2.81 41.24 25.42
N ASN A 37 -2.91 42.45 25.97
CA ASN A 37 -1.89 43.02 26.85
C ASN A 37 -1.68 42.23 28.16
N SER A 38 -2.73 41.58 28.68
CA SER A 38 -2.65 40.74 29.89
C SER A 38 -2.02 39.37 29.65
N PHE A 39 -1.92 38.94 28.39
CA PHE A 39 -1.26 37.68 27.99
C PHE A 39 0.15 37.91 27.44
N ASP A 40 0.61 39.16 27.37
CA ASP A 40 2.02 39.45 27.09
C ASP A 40 2.91 39.00 28.25
N HIS A 41 4.01 38.34 27.91
CA HIS A 41 4.89 37.73 28.91
C HIS A 41 5.47 38.77 29.87
N ALA A 42 5.88 39.95 29.38
CA ALA A 42 6.47 40.98 30.22
C ALA A 42 5.44 41.58 31.19
N THR A 43 4.20 41.76 30.71
CA THR A 43 3.10 42.28 31.54
C THR A 43 2.66 41.27 32.60
N ILE A 44 2.39 40.01 32.22
CA ILE A 44 1.87 39.02 33.17
C ILE A 44 2.93 38.58 34.19
N TYR A 45 4.20 38.50 33.79
CA TYR A 45 5.28 38.11 34.71
C TYR A 45 5.47 39.12 35.83
N ARG A 46 5.30 40.42 35.54
CA ARG A 46 5.32 41.48 36.55
C ARG A 46 4.17 41.39 37.56
N VAL A 47 3.04 40.82 37.15
CA VAL A 47 1.85 40.67 38.01
C VAL A 47 1.89 39.36 38.80
N SER A 48 2.30 38.26 38.16
CA SER A 48 2.40 36.95 38.81
C SER A 48 3.34 36.00 38.07
N VAL A 49 4.40 35.59 38.77
CA VAL A 49 5.38 34.59 38.30
C VAL A 49 4.72 33.23 38.06
N ALA A 50 3.71 32.87 38.85
CA ALA A 50 2.99 31.60 38.69
C ALA A 50 1.96 31.63 37.55
N ALA A 51 1.40 32.80 37.21
CA ALA A 51 0.41 32.93 36.15
C ALA A 51 1.04 32.99 34.75
N ALA A 52 2.26 33.52 34.63
CA ALA A 52 3.00 33.63 33.37
C ALA A 52 3.12 32.30 32.58
N PRO A 53 3.58 31.18 33.18
CA PRO A 53 3.66 29.90 32.46
C PRO A 53 2.28 29.37 32.05
N LEU A 54 1.24 29.62 32.85
CA LEU A 54 -0.11 29.18 32.53
C LEU A 54 -0.70 29.96 31.35
N ALA A 55 -0.46 31.28 31.27
CA ALA A 55 -0.84 32.08 30.11
C ALA A 55 -0.17 31.59 28.82
N LYS A 56 1.14 31.29 28.89
CA LYS A 56 1.88 30.71 27.75
C LYS A 56 1.31 29.36 27.35
N TRP A 57 0.97 28.50 28.32
CA TRP A 57 0.33 27.20 28.08
C TRP A 57 -1.01 27.35 27.35
N VAL A 58 -1.90 28.25 27.78
CA VAL A 58 -3.20 28.48 27.11
C VAL A 58 -2.99 28.92 25.65
N THR A 59 -2.08 29.86 25.40
CA THR A 59 -1.78 30.30 24.02
C THR A 59 -1.26 29.15 23.16
N ALA A 60 -0.40 28.29 23.72
CA ALA A 60 0.13 27.13 23.02
C ALA A 60 -0.96 26.10 22.70
N CYS A 61 -1.86 25.80 23.64
CA CYS A 61 -2.98 24.87 23.44
C CYS A 61 -3.92 25.33 22.32
N VAL A 62 -4.26 26.62 22.28
CA VAL A 62 -5.12 27.22 21.24
C VAL A 62 -4.45 27.15 19.86
N LYS A 63 -3.17 27.52 19.77
CA LYS A 63 -2.40 27.43 18.51
C LYS A 63 -2.31 25.99 18.02
N TYR A 64 -2.02 25.05 18.93
CA TYR A 64 -1.89 23.64 18.59
C TYR A 64 -3.24 23.03 18.15
N SER A 65 -4.36 23.36 18.80
CA SER A 65 -5.68 22.91 18.36
C SER A 65 -6.06 23.44 16.97
N ALA A 66 -5.70 24.68 16.63
CA ALA A 66 -5.87 25.24 15.30
C ALA A 66 -5.07 24.48 14.22
N VAL A 67 -3.84 24.09 14.53
CA VAL A 67 -3.00 23.28 13.64
C VAL A 67 -3.55 21.86 13.50
N LEU A 68 -3.99 21.23 14.59
CA LEU A 68 -4.58 19.89 14.58
C LEU A 68 -5.76 19.76 13.60
N VAL A 69 -6.64 20.75 13.56
CA VAL A 69 -7.77 20.75 12.60
C VAL A 69 -7.28 20.76 11.15
N LYS A 70 -6.16 21.42 10.86
CA LYS A 70 -5.56 21.45 9.52
C LYS A 70 -4.81 20.15 9.20
N VAL A 71 -4.16 19.55 10.18
CA VAL A 71 -3.34 18.34 10.03
C VAL A 71 -4.21 17.07 9.93
N ALA A 72 -5.29 16.98 10.70
CA ALA A 72 -6.19 15.83 10.70
C ALA A 72 -6.68 15.35 9.31
N PRO A 73 -7.15 16.23 8.40
CA PRO A 73 -7.53 15.80 7.05
C PRO A 73 -6.31 15.34 6.22
N MET A 74 -5.12 15.89 6.46
CA MET A 74 -3.90 15.48 5.78
C MET A 74 -3.45 14.10 6.24
N GLU A 75 -3.47 13.83 7.54
CA GLU A 75 -3.20 12.50 8.11
C GLU A 75 -4.18 11.46 7.58
N LYS A 76 -5.48 11.79 7.52
CA LYS A 76 -6.50 10.90 6.95
C LYS A 76 -6.24 10.62 5.47
N LYS A 77 -5.90 11.64 4.68
CA LYS A 77 -5.54 11.47 3.26
C LYS A 77 -4.28 10.61 3.11
N LEU A 78 -3.26 10.84 3.95
CA LEU A 78 -2.03 10.07 3.95
C LEU A 78 -2.30 8.60 4.27
N ALA A 79 -3.10 8.31 5.30
CA ALA A 79 -3.48 6.94 5.65
C ALA A 79 -4.24 6.24 4.52
N LEU A 80 -5.19 6.94 3.88
CA LEU A 80 -5.92 6.41 2.73
C LEU A 80 -5.01 6.14 1.53
N ALA A 81 -4.11 7.07 1.21
CA ALA A 81 -3.15 6.90 0.12
C ALA A 81 -2.16 5.76 0.40
N GLY A 82 -1.67 5.66 1.63
CA GLY A 82 -0.80 4.57 2.08
C GLY A 82 -1.49 3.20 1.97
N GLY A 83 -2.76 3.11 2.38
CA GLY A 83 -3.55 1.88 2.22
C GLY A 83 -3.72 1.47 0.75
N LYS A 84 -4.05 2.43 -0.14
CA LYS A 84 -4.16 2.17 -1.58
C LYS A 84 -2.82 1.74 -2.20
N LEU A 85 -1.72 2.33 -1.75
CA LEU A 85 -0.39 1.97 -2.22
C LEU A 85 -0.05 0.53 -1.82
N ALA A 86 -0.30 0.14 -0.57
CA ALA A 86 -0.08 -1.22 -0.09
C ALA A 86 -0.92 -2.24 -0.87
N GLU A 87 -2.20 -1.93 -1.12
CA GLU A 87 -3.09 -2.77 -1.91
C GLU A 87 -2.60 -2.92 -3.37
N ALA A 88 -2.14 -1.83 -3.99
CA ALA A 88 -1.59 -1.86 -5.34
C ALA A 88 -0.28 -2.65 -5.42
N GLN A 89 0.59 -2.53 -4.41
CA GLN A 89 1.83 -3.29 -4.31
C GLN A 89 1.56 -4.78 -4.15
N GLN A 90 0.55 -5.16 -3.36
CA GLN A 90 0.14 -6.56 -3.23
C GLN A 90 -0.33 -7.12 -4.58
N ARG A 91 -1.27 -6.45 -5.25
CA ARG A 91 -1.76 -6.88 -6.57
C ARG A 91 -0.64 -7.01 -7.61
N LEU A 92 0.32 -6.09 -7.57
CA LEU A 92 1.46 -6.10 -8.48
C LEU A 92 2.40 -7.28 -8.19
N THR A 93 2.55 -7.67 -6.93
CA THR A 93 3.29 -8.89 -6.54
C THR A 93 2.55 -10.13 -7.03
N ASP A 94 1.25 -10.24 -6.76
CA ASP A 94 0.43 -11.38 -7.20
C ASP A 94 0.46 -11.54 -8.73
N CYS A 95 0.39 -10.44 -9.47
CA CYS A 95 0.46 -10.46 -10.94
C CYS A 95 1.84 -10.89 -11.44
N ARG A 96 2.94 -10.50 -10.77
CA ARG A 96 4.29 -10.97 -11.10
C ARG A 96 4.45 -12.46 -10.85
N ASP A 97 3.92 -12.96 -9.74
CA ASP A 97 3.99 -14.38 -9.42
C ASP A 97 3.20 -15.21 -10.44
N GLN A 98 2.01 -14.72 -10.85
CA GLN A 98 1.24 -15.33 -11.93
C GLN A 98 2.00 -15.31 -13.26
N LEU A 99 2.69 -14.22 -13.58
CA LEU A 99 3.50 -14.11 -14.80
C LEU A 99 4.60 -15.18 -14.81
N VAL A 100 5.31 -15.37 -13.70
CA VAL A 100 6.36 -16.39 -13.57
C VAL A 100 5.80 -17.80 -13.80
N VAL A 101 4.61 -18.09 -13.26
CA VAL A 101 3.95 -19.39 -13.49
C VAL A 101 3.60 -19.59 -14.96
N ILE A 102 3.07 -18.55 -15.62
CA ILE A 102 2.73 -18.61 -17.05
C ILE A 102 4.00 -18.79 -17.90
N ASP A 103 5.07 -18.05 -17.62
CA ASP A 103 6.32 -18.17 -18.35
C ASP A 103 6.92 -19.58 -18.23
N ASN A 104 6.90 -20.18 -17.03
CA ASN A 104 7.34 -21.56 -16.81
C ASN A 104 6.47 -22.56 -17.60
N ASN A 105 5.15 -22.38 -17.61
CA ASN A 105 4.25 -23.26 -18.38
C ASN A 105 4.48 -23.12 -19.89
N VAL A 106 4.70 -21.90 -20.38
CA VAL A 106 5.02 -21.65 -21.79
C VAL A 106 6.34 -22.30 -22.16
N GLN A 107 7.36 -22.23 -21.29
CA GLN A 107 8.63 -22.91 -21.52
C GLN A 107 8.42 -24.44 -21.60
N GLN A 108 7.71 -25.03 -20.65
CA GLN A 108 7.45 -26.47 -20.64
C GLN A 108 6.70 -26.93 -21.90
N LEU A 109 5.67 -26.18 -22.31
CA LEU A 109 4.91 -26.49 -23.53
C LEU A 109 5.76 -26.38 -24.80
N ARG A 110 6.70 -25.42 -24.84
CA ARG A 110 7.66 -25.31 -25.96
C ARG A 110 8.58 -26.52 -26.02
N GLU A 111 9.14 -26.93 -24.88
CA GLU A 111 10.01 -28.12 -24.80
C GLU A 111 9.26 -29.39 -25.20
N GLU A 112 8.02 -29.57 -24.73
CA GLU A 112 7.19 -30.72 -25.13
C GLU A 112 6.86 -30.68 -26.63
N PHE A 113 6.49 -29.51 -27.16
CA PHE A 113 6.19 -29.34 -28.58
C PHE A 113 7.40 -29.68 -29.46
N GLU A 114 8.60 -29.24 -29.08
CA GLU A 114 9.85 -29.57 -29.77
C GLU A 114 10.15 -31.07 -29.75
N SER A 115 9.96 -31.74 -28.60
CA SER A 115 10.12 -33.18 -28.47
C SER A 115 9.13 -33.95 -29.35
N ARG A 116 7.85 -33.61 -29.28
CA ARG A 116 6.78 -34.24 -30.08
C ARG A 116 7.00 -34.03 -31.57
N THR A 117 7.41 -32.83 -31.98
CA THR A 117 7.73 -32.54 -33.39
C THR A 117 8.90 -33.40 -33.86
N ARG A 118 9.94 -33.58 -33.03
CA ARG A 118 11.06 -34.47 -33.36
C ARG A 118 10.63 -35.93 -33.47
N GLU A 119 9.83 -36.43 -32.53
CA GLU A 119 9.26 -37.78 -32.57
C GLU A 119 8.41 -38.01 -33.83
N ALA A 120 7.54 -37.05 -34.16
CA ALA A 120 6.70 -37.12 -35.34
C ALA A 120 7.53 -37.19 -36.64
N GLU A 121 8.61 -36.41 -36.74
CA GLU A 121 9.49 -36.47 -37.92
C GLU A 121 10.23 -37.81 -38.03
N VAL A 122 10.71 -38.38 -36.90
CA VAL A 122 11.31 -39.71 -36.88
C VAL A 122 10.32 -40.77 -37.37
N LEU A 123 9.09 -40.76 -36.84
CA LEU A 123 8.03 -41.67 -37.27
C LEU A 123 7.66 -41.49 -38.74
N ARG A 124 7.67 -40.25 -39.24
CA ARG A 124 7.41 -39.94 -40.65
C ARG A 124 8.46 -40.58 -41.56
N VAL A 125 9.74 -40.47 -41.20
CA VAL A 125 10.87 -41.07 -41.93
C VAL A 125 10.80 -42.61 -41.89
N ASP A 126 10.49 -43.20 -40.72
CA ASP A 126 10.37 -44.65 -40.59
C ASP A 126 9.17 -45.21 -41.37
N LEU A 127 8.05 -44.48 -41.40
CA LEU A 127 6.88 -44.82 -42.20
C LEU A 127 7.21 -44.80 -43.70
N GLU A 128 7.90 -43.77 -44.18
CA GLU A 128 8.35 -43.68 -45.58
C GLU A 128 9.31 -44.82 -45.98
N ARG A 129 10.17 -45.24 -45.05
CA ARG A 129 11.04 -46.42 -45.26
C ARG A 129 10.23 -47.71 -45.33
N ALA A 130 9.26 -47.89 -44.45
CA ALA A 130 8.41 -49.07 -44.41
C ALA A 130 7.55 -49.17 -45.67
N THR A 131 6.91 -48.07 -46.11
CA THR A 131 6.11 -48.04 -47.33
C THR A 131 6.95 -48.33 -48.57
N SER A 132 8.14 -47.73 -48.70
CA SER A 132 9.06 -48.04 -49.81
C SER A 132 9.47 -49.52 -49.84
N THR A 133 9.64 -50.14 -48.67
CA THR A 133 9.97 -51.58 -48.57
C THR A 133 8.78 -52.44 -48.99
N LEU A 134 7.58 -52.05 -48.57
CA LEU A 134 6.33 -52.74 -48.90
C LEU A 134 6.04 -52.66 -50.41
N GLU A 135 6.21 -51.49 -51.03
CA GLU A 135 6.10 -51.31 -52.48
C GLU A 135 7.09 -52.20 -53.27
N LYS A 136 8.33 -52.35 -52.77
CA LYS A 136 9.32 -53.26 -53.37
C LYS A 136 8.88 -54.71 -53.26
N ALA A 137 8.37 -55.12 -52.10
CA ALA A 137 7.85 -56.47 -51.88
C ALA A 137 6.63 -56.77 -52.77
N ASP A 138 5.70 -55.83 -52.90
CA ASP A 138 4.53 -55.96 -53.78
C ASP A 138 4.94 -56.05 -55.25
N ARG A 139 5.90 -55.24 -55.71
CA ARG A 139 6.45 -55.34 -57.07
C ARG A 139 7.10 -56.71 -57.33
N LEU A 140 7.81 -57.27 -56.35
CA LEU A 140 8.44 -58.58 -56.49
C LEU A 140 7.38 -59.69 -56.56
N THR A 141 6.36 -59.61 -55.71
CA THR A 141 5.22 -60.55 -55.68
C THR A 141 4.43 -60.51 -56.98
N GLY A 142 4.16 -59.32 -57.52
CA GLY A 142 3.51 -59.14 -58.81
C GLY A 142 4.34 -59.72 -59.98
N LYS A 143 5.67 -59.55 -59.95
CA LYS A 143 6.56 -60.17 -60.94
C LYS A 143 6.52 -61.70 -60.88
N MET A 144 6.61 -62.29 -59.68
CA MET A 144 6.53 -63.74 -59.51
C MET A 144 5.16 -64.31 -59.89
N SER A 145 4.07 -63.57 -59.65
CA SER A 145 2.73 -64.01 -60.05
C SER A 145 2.51 -63.98 -61.56
N GLY A 146 3.32 -63.23 -62.32
CA GLY A 146 3.32 -63.22 -63.78
C GLY A 146 4.22 -64.27 -64.43
N GLU A 147 5.02 -65.01 -63.65
CA GLU A 147 5.92 -66.09 -64.13
C GLU A 147 5.28 -67.49 -64.09
N LYS A 148 3.96 -67.59 -64.32
CA LYS A 148 3.27 -68.86 -64.59
C LYS A 148 2.68 -68.90 -65.99
#